data_AF-A0A800DPQ4-F1
#
_entry.id   AF-A0A800DPQ4-F1
#
_cell.length_a   1.000
_cell.length_b   1.000
_cell.length_c   1.000
_cell.angle_alpha   90.00
_cell.angle_beta   90.00
_cell.angle_gamma   90.00
#
_symmetry.space_group_name_H-M   'P 1'
#
loop_
_entity.id
_entity.type
_entity.pdbx_description
1 polymer ?
#
loop_
_entity_poly.entity_id
_entity_poly.type
_entity_poly.pdbx_seq_one_letter_code
_entity_poly.pdbx_strand_id
1 'polypeptide(L)'
;MYNETSSRQLTYVDRKPSVLGTLFQGISKNSARSVRLVPASHPETIETIDDNPIFVLFPTVDLTFIIGIVMSLLAIPFAYDAISGERETGTLSLIVSNAIKKPMLIFGKWLGGYLSLILPCFVGLLPGLLIISTHPLIQFSFADWGALGLIIVGALLYLACFFALGVLISALASRSSTTILALLFIWAVGVFVIPNLSPDIAKVFLFRQRLGNRIPSFVSFVMKKTQKYRF
;
A
#
# COMPACT_ATOMS: atom_id res chain seq x y z
N MET A 1 -58.47 11.20 -5.76
CA MET A 1 -57.75 11.77 -6.92
C MET A 1 -56.50 12.43 -6.32
N TYR A 2 -55.29 11.84 -6.34
CA TYR A 2 -54.50 11.38 -7.51
C TYR A 2 -54.44 12.51 -8.55
N ASN A 3 -53.33 13.12 -8.94
CA ASN A 3 -51.89 12.85 -8.75
C ASN A 3 -51.14 14.23 -8.63
N GLU A 4 -49.83 14.41 -8.40
CA GLU A 4 -48.67 13.50 -8.28
C GLU A 4 -47.55 14.16 -7.42
N THR A 5 -46.67 13.36 -6.79
CA THR A 5 -45.36 13.83 -6.31
C THR A 5 -44.35 13.83 -7.45
N SER A 6 -44.12 14.99 -8.09
CA SER A 6 -43.10 15.11 -9.14
C SER A 6 -41.71 14.82 -8.58
N SER A 7 -41.22 13.63 -8.91
CA SER A 7 -39.97 13.06 -8.43
C SER A 7 -38.80 13.87 -8.96
N ARG A 8 -38.17 14.66 -8.07
CA ARG A 8 -36.82 15.20 -8.32
C ARG A 8 -35.87 14.01 -8.46
N GLN A 9 -35.66 13.56 -9.70
CA GLN A 9 -34.71 12.50 -10.01
C GLN A 9 -33.31 12.95 -9.60
N LEU A 10 -32.86 12.43 -8.46
CA LEU A 10 -31.48 12.52 -8.03
C LEU A 10 -30.67 11.60 -8.95
N THR A 11 -30.13 12.15 -10.05
CA THR A 11 -29.29 11.39 -10.97
C THR A 11 -27.95 11.13 -10.30
N TYR A 12 -27.79 9.93 -9.75
CA TYR A 12 -26.51 9.41 -9.29
C TYR A 12 -25.69 8.98 -10.50
N VAL A 13 -24.52 9.59 -10.69
CA VAL A 13 -23.55 9.13 -11.68
C VAL A 13 -22.51 8.29 -10.94
N ASP A 14 -22.61 6.97 -11.08
CA ASP A 14 -21.64 6.00 -10.56
C ASP A 14 -20.47 5.85 -11.53
N ARG A 15 -19.25 5.70 -11.00
CA ARG A 15 -18.04 5.53 -11.81
C ARG A 15 -17.93 4.08 -12.23
N LYS A 16 -17.76 3.81 -13.54
CA LYS A 16 -17.50 2.44 -14.04
C LYS A 16 -16.35 1.80 -13.24
N PRO A 17 -16.52 0.58 -12.70
CA PRO A 17 -15.47 -0.09 -11.92
C PRO A 17 -14.25 -0.35 -12.80
N SER A 18 -13.06 -0.13 -12.24
CA SER A 18 -11.80 -0.47 -12.91
C SER A 18 -11.65 -1.98 -12.99
N VAL A 19 -11.34 -2.53 -14.18
CA VAL A 19 -11.09 -3.97 -14.36
C VAL A 19 -9.96 -4.48 -13.47
N LEU A 20 -8.89 -3.69 -13.33
CA LEU A 20 -7.77 -3.93 -12.39
C LEU A 20 -8.18 -3.87 -10.91
N GLY A 21 -9.31 -3.25 -10.56
CA GLY A 21 -9.83 -3.15 -9.19
C GLY A 21 -10.21 -4.50 -8.57
N THR A 22 -10.33 -5.54 -9.39
CA THR A 22 -10.54 -6.94 -8.95
C THR A 22 -9.29 -7.55 -8.32
N LEU A 23 -8.09 -7.10 -8.71
CA LEU A 23 -6.80 -7.56 -8.18
C LEU A 23 -6.17 -6.54 -7.22
N PHE A 24 -6.26 -5.26 -7.57
CA PHE A 24 -5.63 -4.15 -6.84
C PHE A 24 -6.66 -3.04 -6.61
N GLN A 25 -7.18 -2.94 -5.37
CA GLN A 25 -8.13 -1.89 -5.04
C GLN A 25 -7.45 -0.53 -4.85
N GLY A 26 -6.22 -0.50 -4.33
CA GLY A 26 -5.37 0.69 -4.26
C GLY A 26 -6.12 1.97 -3.85
N ILE A 27 -6.06 3.00 -4.70
CA ILE A 27 -6.71 4.30 -4.45
C ILE A 27 -8.24 4.24 -4.69
N SER A 28 -8.77 3.27 -5.46
CA SER A 28 -10.21 3.18 -5.70
C SER A 28 -10.99 2.78 -4.45
N LYS A 29 -10.35 2.14 -3.47
CA LYS A 29 -10.92 1.88 -2.13
C LYS A 29 -11.29 3.18 -1.38
N ASN A 30 -10.61 4.28 -1.67
CA ASN A 30 -10.72 5.54 -0.93
C ASN A 30 -11.19 6.73 -1.78
N SER A 31 -11.74 6.45 -2.97
CA SER A 31 -12.19 7.46 -3.93
C SER A 31 -13.73 7.55 -3.95
N ALA A 32 -14.27 8.77 -3.94
CA ALA A 32 -15.71 9.00 -4.04
C ALA A 32 -16.33 8.26 -5.25
N ARG A 33 -17.28 7.38 -4.97
CA ARG A 33 -17.84 6.43 -5.95
C ARG A 33 -19.01 7.01 -6.74
N SER A 34 -19.82 7.87 -6.11
CA SER A 34 -20.95 8.54 -6.75
C SER A 34 -20.87 10.06 -6.60
N VAL A 35 -21.28 10.81 -7.62
CA VAL A 35 -21.48 12.27 -7.54
C VAL A 35 -22.98 12.54 -7.60
N ARG A 36 -23.51 13.32 -6.66
CA ARG A 36 -24.91 13.77 -6.68
C ARG A 36 -25.00 15.06 -7.48
N LEU A 37 -25.63 15.00 -8.65
CA LEU A 37 -25.96 16.19 -9.42
C LEU A 37 -27.26 16.79 -8.89
N VAL A 38 -27.14 17.85 -8.07
CA VAL A 38 -28.27 18.68 -7.65
C VAL A 38 -28.40 19.85 -8.64
N PRO A 39 -29.53 20.00 -9.35
CA PRO A 39 -29.73 21.14 -10.24
C PRO A 39 -29.70 22.46 -9.44
N ALA A 40 -28.91 23.42 -9.94
CA ALA A 40 -28.71 24.78 -9.39
C ALA A 40 -27.84 24.94 -8.11
N SER A 41 -27.09 23.92 -7.69
CA SER A 41 -25.94 24.10 -6.76
C SER A 41 -24.63 23.68 -7.43
N HIS A 42 -23.49 24.00 -6.82
CA HIS A 42 -22.24 23.31 -7.17
C HIS A 42 -22.45 21.79 -6.93
N PRO A 43 -21.89 20.92 -7.78
CA PRO A 43 -22.01 19.47 -7.59
C PRO A 43 -21.32 19.09 -6.28
N GLU A 44 -22.11 18.70 -5.28
CA GLU A 44 -21.58 18.11 -4.07
C GLU A 44 -21.16 16.68 -4.41
N THR A 45 -19.84 16.50 -4.54
CA THR A 45 -19.23 15.18 -4.47
C THR A 45 -19.56 14.60 -3.10
N ILE A 46 -20.58 13.76 -3.04
CA ILE A 46 -20.83 12.93 -1.87
C ILE A 46 -19.70 11.90 -1.90
N GLU A 47 -18.66 12.16 -1.11
CA GLU A 47 -17.68 11.14 -0.78
C GLU A 47 -18.40 10.07 0.03
N THR A 48 -19.07 9.15 -0.66
CA THR A 48 -19.43 7.83 -0.13
C THR A 48 -18.13 7.05 0.05
N ILE A 49 -17.32 7.51 1.00
CA ILE A 49 -16.42 6.65 1.74
C ILE A 49 -17.35 5.62 2.37
N ASP A 50 -17.14 4.34 2.07
CA ASP A 50 -17.86 3.25 2.72
C ASP A 50 -17.37 3.15 4.19
N ASP A 51 -17.82 4.10 5.03
CA ASP A 51 -17.56 4.23 6.47
C ASP A 51 -18.26 3.11 7.28
N ASN A 52 -18.21 1.88 6.76
CA ASN A 52 -18.58 0.70 7.50
C ASN A 52 -17.38 0.28 8.37
N PRO A 53 -17.43 0.42 9.71
CA PRO A 53 -16.31 0.12 10.59
C PRO A 53 -15.86 -1.35 10.53
N ILE A 54 -16.70 -2.25 9.98
CA ILE A 54 -16.34 -3.65 9.73
C ILE A 54 -15.15 -3.74 8.76
N PHE A 55 -14.99 -2.86 7.77
CA PHE A 55 -13.83 -2.89 6.85
C PHE A 55 -12.52 -2.35 7.44
N VAL A 56 -12.60 -1.68 8.60
CA VAL A 56 -11.42 -1.31 9.41
C VAL A 56 -10.95 -2.53 10.22
N LEU A 57 -11.90 -3.33 10.73
CA LEU A 57 -11.64 -4.57 11.46
C LEU A 57 -11.22 -5.74 10.53
N PHE A 58 -11.80 -5.78 9.33
CA PHE A 58 -11.54 -6.79 8.30
C PHE A 58 -11.16 -6.11 6.98
N PRO A 59 -9.87 -5.79 6.79
CA PRO A 59 -9.37 -5.30 5.51
C PRO A 59 -9.66 -6.31 4.40
N THR A 60 -10.26 -5.85 3.30
CA THR A 60 -10.40 -6.67 2.09
C THR A 60 -9.04 -7.19 1.64
N VAL A 61 -8.90 -8.51 1.53
CA VAL A 61 -7.66 -9.15 1.07
C VAL A 61 -7.53 -8.93 -0.43
N ASP A 62 -6.66 -8.00 -0.84
CA ASP A 62 -6.29 -7.75 -2.22
C ASP A 62 -4.81 -8.11 -2.47
N LEU A 63 -4.37 -8.04 -3.73
CA LEU A 63 -2.99 -8.39 -4.08
C LEU A 63 -1.98 -7.40 -3.48
N THR A 64 -2.39 -6.15 -3.21
CA THR A 64 -1.61 -5.16 -2.45
C THR A 64 -1.33 -5.64 -1.03
N PHE A 65 -2.35 -6.13 -0.32
CA PHE A 65 -2.24 -6.66 1.05
C PHE A 65 -1.36 -7.90 1.10
N ILE A 66 -1.55 -8.84 0.17
CA ILE A 66 -0.76 -10.07 0.09
C ILE A 66 0.72 -9.75 -0.14
N ILE A 67 1.05 -8.88 -1.09
CA ILE A 67 2.45 -8.53 -1.40
C ILE A 67 3.06 -7.66 -0.31
N GLY A 68 2.33 -6.64 0.16
CA GLY A 68 2.80 -5.66 1.13
C GLY A 68 3.00 -6.21 2.54
N ILE A 69 2.17 -7.19 2.96
CA ILE A 69 2.25 -7.79 4.30
C ILE A 69 2.79 -9.22 4.22
N VAL A 70 2.11 -10.14 3.54
CA VAL A 70 2.44 -11.57 3.60
C VAL A 70 3.78 -11.88 2.92
N MET A 71 4.00 -11.40 1.69
CA MET A 71 5.26 -11.64 0.96
C MET A 71 6.42 -10.83 1.56
N SER A 72 6.15 -9.63 2.08
CA SER A 72 7.12 -8.82 2.83
C SER A 72 7.57 -9.52 4.11
N LEU A 73 6.65 -10.15 4.85
CA LEU A 73 6.96 -10.97 6.02
C LEU A 73 7.76 -12.22 5.64
N LEU A 74 7.41 -12.90 4.53
CA LEU A 74 8.18 -14.04 4.01
C LEU A 74 9.59 -13.67 3.55
N ALA A 75 9.86 -12.41 3.20
CA ALA A 75 11.21 -11.95 2.89
C ALA A 75 12.17 -12.03 4.09
N ILE A 76 11.64 -11.95 5.32
CA ILE A 76 12.45 -12.00 6.55
C ILE A 76 13.14 -13.36 6.76
N PRO A 77 12.43 -14.50 6.87
CA PRO A 77 13.08 -15.80 7.06
C PRO A 77 13.98 -16.16 5.89
N PHE A 78 13.58 -15.88 4.65
CA PHE A 78 14.45 -16.12 3.47
C PHE A 78 15.74 -15.29 3.50
N ALA A 79 15.70 -14.03 3.96
CA ALA A 79 16.89 -13.19 4.10
C ALA A 79 17.77 -13.60 5.30
N TYR A 80 17.15 -14.15 6.35
CA TYR A 80 17.84 -14.75 7.48
C TYR A 80 18.58 -16.02 7.06
N ASP A 81 17.89 -16.98 6.44
CA ASP A 81 18.44 -18.29 6.03
C ASP A 81 19.60 -18.13 5.07
N ALA A 82 19.55 -17.13 4.18
CA ALA A 82 20.65 -16.78 3.30
C ALA A 82 21.96 -16.58 4.11
N ILE A 83 22.05 -15.58 4.98
CA ILE A 83 23.35 -15.27 5.63
C ILE A 83 23.56 -16.01 6.95
N SER A 84 22.58 -15.99 7.84
CA SER A 84 22.73 -16.46 9.21
C SER A 84 22.70 -17.99 9.31
N GLY A 85 21.82 -18.66 8.57
CA GLY A 85 21.73 -20.13 8.55
C GLY A 85 23.03 -20.83 8.12
N GLU A 86 23.65 -20.38 7.01
CA GLU A 86 24.95 -20.89 6.55
C GLU A 86 26.14 -20.54 7.47
N ARG A 87 26.00 -19.51 8.31
CA ARG A 87 27.03 -19.11 9.28
C ARG A 87 27.04 -20.06 10.48
N GLU A 88 25.88 -20.55 10.91
CA GLU A 88 25.74 -21.55 11.97
C GLU A 88 26.11 -22.97 11.51
N THR A 89 25.92 -23.32 10.23
CA THR A 89 26.39 -24.60 9.66
C THR A 89 27.90 -24.62 9.35
N GLY A 90 28.61 -23.50 9.49
CA GLY A 90 30.06 -23.41 9.23
C GLY A 90 30.47 -23.44 7.75
N THR A 91 29.54 -23.74 6.84
CA THR A 91 29.75 -23.81 5.38
C THR A 91 30.40 -22.55 4.81
N LEU A 92 30.06 -21.37 5.35
CA LEU A 92 30.64 -20.10 4.92
C LEU A 92 32.17 -20.04 5.11
N SER A 93 32.70 -20.67 6.17
CA SER A 93 34.15 -20.75 6.43
C SER A 93 34.86 -21.65 5.40
N LEU A 94 34.18 -22.72 4.99
CA LEU A 94 34.70 -23.74 4.06
C LEU A 94 34.66 -23.27 2.60
N ILE A 95 33.74 -22.37 2.26
CA ILE A 95 33.73 -21.67 0.96
C ILE A 95 34.81 -20.58 0.89
N VAL A 96 35.05 -19.86 1.99
CA VAL A 96 36.05 -18.77 2.05
C VAL A 96 37.50 -19.28 2.10
N SER A 97 37.74 -20.54 2.49
CA SER A 97 39.05 -21.18 2.30
C SER A 97 39.37 -21.52 0.83
N ASN A 98 38.40 -21.39 -0.08
CA ASN A 98 38.56 -21.62 -1.51
C ASN A 98 38.76 -20.30 -2.26
N ALA A 99 39.46 -20.32 -3.40
CA ALA A 99 39.92 -19.11 -4.11
C ALA A 99 38.82 -18.38 -4.93
N ILE A 100 37.64 -18.18 -4.34
CA ILE A 100 36.45 -17.63 -4.99
C ILE A 100 36.35 -16.12 -4.73
N LYS A 101 35.98 -15.35 -5.75
CA LYS A 101 35.77 -13.89 -5.66
C LYS A 101 34.58 -13.57 -4.75
N LYS A 102 34.86 -13.08 -3.54
CA LYS A 102 33.87 -12.67 -2.50
C LYS A 102 32.61 -11.95 -3.02
N PRO A 103 32.66 -10.93 -3.91
CA PRO A 103 31.44 -10.25 -4.37
C PRO A 103 30.52 -11.15 -5.23
N MET A 104 31.09 -12.09 -5.99
CA MET A 104 30.30 -13.01 -6.83
C MET A 104 29.53 -14.02 -5.98
N LEU A 105 30.12 -14.46 -4.86
CA LEU A 105 29.44 -15.31 -3.88
C LEU A 105 28.23 -14.59 -3.26
N ILE A 106 28.41 -13.34 -2.80
CA ILE A 106 27.35 -12.54 -2.18
C ILE A 106 26.22 -12.27 -3.19
N PHE A 107 26.55 -11.90 -4.42
CA PHE A 107 25.55 -11.59 -5.44
C PHE A 107 24.76 -12.83 -5.88
N GLY A 108 25.42 -13.96 -6.15
CA GLY A 108 24.74 -15.22 -6.48
C GLY A 108 23.82 -15.70 -5.37
N LYS A 109 24.22 -15.48 -4.12
CA LYS A 109 23.45 -15.86 -2.92
C LYS A 109 22.24 -14.96 -2.68
N TRP A 110 22.38 -13.65 -2.89
CA TRP A 110 21.25 -12.72 -2.92
C TRP A 110 20.26 -13.09 -4.03
N LEU A 111 20.77 -13.35 -5.24
CA LEU A 111 19.95 -13.70 -6.40
C LEU A 111 19.20 -15.03 -6.20
N GLY A 112 19.85 -16.06 -5.63
CA GLY A 112 19.25 -17.35 -5.34
C GLY A 112 18.14 -17.27 -4.29
N GLY A 113 18.39 -16.58 -3.16
CA GLY A 113 17.36 -16.36 -2.13
C GLY A 113 16.17 -15.54 -2.66
N TYR A 114 16.45 -14.51 -3.46
CA TYR A 114 15.42 -13.69 -4.08
C TYR A 114 14.57 -14.46 -5.11
N LEU A 115 15.18 -15.32 -5.95
CA LEU A 115 14.45 -16.22 -6.85
C LEU A 115 13.56 -17.20 -6.09
N SER A 116 14.05 -17.73 -4.96
CA SER A 116 13.29 -18.65 -4.11
C SER A 116 12.05 -17.98 -3.49
N LEU A 117 12.12 -16.67 -3.20
CA LEU A 117 10.99 -15.85 -2.76
C LEU A 117 10.03 -15.45 -3.90
N ILE A 118 10.53 -15.26 -5.12
CA ILE A 118 9.70 -15.02 -6.31
C ILE A 118 8.80 -16.23 -6.60
N LEU A 119 9.29 -17.45 -6.38
CA LEU A 119 8.56 -18.68 -6.70
C LEU A 119 7.14 -18.74 -6.07
N PRO A 120 6.94 -18.60 -4.74
CA PRO A 120 5.60 -18.56 -4.15
C PRO A 120 4.78 -17.33 -4.58
N CYS A 121 5.43 -16.21 -4.93
CA CYS A 121 4.73 -15.04 -5.47
C CYS A 121 4.00 -15.37 -6.78
N PHE A 122 4.68 -16.05 -7.71
CA PHE A 122 4.07 -16.48 -8.97
C PHE A 122 3.04 -17.59 -8.78
N VAL A 123 3.28 -18.53 -7.86
CA VAL A 123 2.29 -19.58 -7.52
C VAL A 123 1.00 -18.97 -6.96
N GLY A 124 1.06 -17.87 -6.21
CA GLY A 124 -0.14 -17.15 -5.75
C GLY A 124 -0.81 -16.30 -6.85
N LEU A 125 -0.03 -15.68 -7.73
CA LEU A 125 -0.53 -14.74 -8.75
C LEU A 125 -1.13 -15.44 -9.98
N LEU A 126 -0.48 -16.50 -10.48
CA LEU A 126 -0.86 -17.18 -11.72
C LEU A 126 -2.30 -17.74 -11.72
N PRO A 127 -2.80 -18.39 -10.65
CA PRO A 127 -4.18 -18.88 -10.61
C PRO A 127 -5.21 -17.74 -10.68
N GLY A 128 -4.98 -16.64 -9.97
CA GLY A 128 -5.85 -15.47 -10.01
C GLY A 128 -5.90 -14.85 -11.41
N LEU A 129 -4.75 -14.72 -12.06
CA LEU A 129 -4.66 -14.22 -13.43
C LEU A 129 -5.34 -15.16 -14.45
N LEU A 130 -5.24 -16.48 -14.26
CA LEU A 130 -5.87 -17.49 -15.12
C LEU A 130 -7.41 -17.50 -14.99
N ILE A 131 -7.93 -17.38 -13.77
CA ILE A 131 -9.38 -17.25 -13.50
C ILE A 131 -9.92 -15.98 -14.16
N ILE A 132 -9.20 -14.87 -14.04
CA ILE A 132 -9.59 -13.59 -14.62
C ILE A 132 -9.52 -13.61 -16.16
N SER A 133 -8.50 -14.25 -16.74
CA SER A 133 -8.35 -14.38 -18.19
C SER A 133 -9.40 -15.28 -18.84
N THR A 134 -9.99 -16.22 -18.10
CA THR A 134 -11.05 -17.11 -18.61
C THR A 134 -12.46 -16.53 -18.43
N HIS A 135 -12.62 -15.38 -17.76
CA HIS A 135 -13.93 -14.81 -17.46
C HIS A 135 -14.49 -13.95 -18.62
N PRO A 136 -15.61 -14.32 -19.27
CA PRO A 136 -16.10 -13.67 -20.51
C PRO A 136 -16.66 -12.24 -20.33
N LEU A 137 -16.64 -11.70 -19.12
CA LEU A 137 -17.12 -10.35 -18.79
C LEU A 137 -15.99 -9.32 -18.66
N ILE A 138 -14.72 -9.75 -18.65
CA ILE A 138 -13.57 -8.89 -18.40
C ILE A 138 -12.69 -8.86 -19.65
N GLN A 139 -12.95 -7.91 -20.54
CA GLN A 139 -12.11 -7.67 -21.72
C GLN A 139 -10.93 -6.78 -21.34
N PHE A 140 -9.74 -7.37 -21.21
CA PHE A 140 -8.51 -6.60 -21.00
C PHE A 140 -8.08 -5.89 -22.29
N SER A 141 -7.94 -4.57 -22.21
CA SER A 141 -7.23 -3.81 -23.23
C SER A 141 -5.73 -4.07 -23.14
N PHE A 142 -4.99 -3.81 -24.22
CA PHE A 142 -3.53 -3.84 -24.22
C PHE A 142 -2.93 -2.88 -23.16
N ALA A 143 -3.63 -1.77 -22.89
CA ALA A 143 -3.25 -0.82 -21.83
C ALA A 143 -3.36 -1.44 -20.42
N ASP A 144 -4.37 -2.28 -20.17
CA ASP A 144 -4.58 -2.91 -18.86
C ASP A 144 -3.49 -3.96 -18.57
N TRP A 145 -3.07 -4.71 -19.60
CA TRP A 145 -1.91 -5.61 -19.52
C TRP A 145 -0.60 -4.86 -19.23
N GLY A 146 -0.39 -3.70 -19.84
CA GLY A 146 0.75 -2.83 -19.56
C GLY A 146 0.75 -2.32 -18.10
N ALA A 147 -0.41 -1.89 -17.60
CA ALA A 147 -0.59 -1.48 -16.21
C ALA A 147 -0.33 -2.63 -15.23
N LEU A 148 -0.87 -3.83 -15.52
CA LEU A 148 -0.66 -5.03 -14.70
C LEU A 148 0.82 -5.42 -14.64
N GLY A 149 1.52 -5.41 -15.78
CA GLY A 149 2.95 -5.65 -15.84
C GLY A 149 3.76 -4.64 -15.01
N LEU A 150 3.41 -3.35 -15.07
CA LEU A 150 4.07 -2.31 -14.29
C LEU A 150 3.84 -2.48 -12.77
N ILE A 151 2.65 -2.92 -12.36
CA ILE A 151 2.36 -3.25 -10.96
C ILE A 151 3.18 -4.47 -10.50
N ILE A 152 3.29 -5.53 -11.31
CA ILE A 152 4.14 -6.70 -10.99
C ILE A 152 5.61 -6.29 -10.85
N VAL A 153 6.13 -5.45 -11.75
CA VAL A 153 7.50 -4.94 -11.66
C VAL A 153 7.70 -4.11 -10.38
N GLY A 154 6.73 -3.26 -10.02
CA GLY A 154 6.74 -2.51 -8.76
C GLY A 154 6.74 -3.42 -7.52
N ALA A 155 5.93 -4.48 -7.53
CA ALA A 155 5.89 -5.49 -6.47
C ALA A 155 7.21 -6.25 -6.32
N LEU A 156 7.82 -6.66 -7.44
CA LEU A 156 9.13 -7.32 -7.44
C LEU A 156 10.22 -6.38 -6.88
N LEU A 157 10.26 -5.11 -7.32
CA LEU A 157 11.20 -4.11 -6.78
C LEU A 157 11.00 -3.85 -5.29
N TYR A 158 9.76 -3.81 -4.82
CA TYR A 158 9.42 -3.70 -3.40
C TYR A 158 9.96 -4.90 -2.60
N LEU A 159 9.71 -6.12 -3.06
CA LEU A 159 10.23 -7.35 -2.42
C LEU A 159 11.75 -7.42 -2.47
N ALA A 160 12.39 -7.01 -3.57
CA ALA A 160 13.85 -6.93 -3.69
C ALA A 160 14.46 -5.96 -2.66
N CYS A 161 13.80 -4.82 -2.42
CA CYS A 161 14.21 -3.84 -1.41
C CYS A 161 14.11 -4.40 0.01
N PHE A 162 12.96 -4.99 0.37
CA PHE A 162 12.77 -5.62 1.69
C PHE A 162 13.72 -6.80 1.92
N PHE A 163 13.93 -7.64 0.90
CA PHE A 163 14.89 -8.73 0.96
C PHE A 163 16.34 -8.23 1.11
N ALA A 164 16.75 -7.20 0.36
CA ALA A 164 18.06 -6.58 0.49
C ALA A 164 18.29 -5.94 1.88
N LEU A 165 17.27 -5.29 2.46
CA LEU A 165 17.33 -4.78 3.83
C LEU A 165 17.48 -5.91 4.86
N GLY A 166 16.73 -7.01 4.69
CA GLY A 166 16.86 -8.18 5.55
C GLY A 166 18.25 -8.82 5.46
N VAL A 167 18.79 -8.95 4.25
CA VAL A 167 20.14 -9.46 4.01
C VAL A 167 21.19 -8.54 4.65
N LEU A 168 21.03 -7.22 4.56
CA LEU A 168 21.93 -6.26 5.20
C LEU A 168 21.90 -6.37 6.74
N ILE A 169 20.72 -6.43 7.35
CA ILE A 169 20.57 -6.60 8.81
C ILE A 169 21.15 -7.95 9.26
N SER A 170 20.93 -9.02 8.48
CA SER A 170 21.48 -10.36 8.72
C SER A 170 23.01 -10.40 8.61
N ALA A 171 23.61 -9.60 7.72
CA ALA A 171 25.06 -9.45 7.62
C ALA A 171 25.69 -8.70 8.81
N LEU A 172 24.99 -7.71 9.35
CA LEU A 172 25.47 -6.89 10.48
C LEU A 172 25.33 -7.60 11.84
N ALA A 173 24.38 -8.53 11.97
CA ALA A 173 24.12 -9.22 13.22
C ALA A 173 25.18 -10.28 13.56
N SER A 174 25.49 -10.41 14.85
CA SER A 174 26.49 -11.35 15.38
C SER A 174 25.88 -12.65 15.94
N ARG A 175 24.56 -12.69 16.18
CA ARG A 175 23.82 -13.84 16.70
C ARG A 175 22.51 -14.04 15.94
N SER A 176 22.37 -15.19 15.30
CA SER A 176 21.18 -15.64 14.57
C SER A 176 19.85 -15.34 15.25
N SER A 177 19.67 -15.79 16.50
CA SER A 177 18.39 -15.62 17.23
C SER A 177 18.04 -14.15 17.49
N THR A 178 19.04 -13.27 17.59
CA THR A 178 18.84 -11.83 17.74
C THR A 178 18.52 -11.17 16.40
N THR A 179 19.10 -11.66 15.30
CA THR A 179 18.83 -11.21 13.92
C THR A 179 17.34 -11.24 13.61
N ILE A 180 16.71 -12.41 13.71
CA ILE A 180 15.33 -12.61 13.26
C ILE A 180 14.33 -11.77 14.08
N LEU A 181 14.59 -11.61 15.38
CA LEU A 181 13.76 -10.80 16.27
C LEU A 181 13.87 -9.30 15.95
N ALA A 182 15.09 -8.81 15.70
CA ALA A 182 15.33 -7.42 15.30
C ALA A 182 14.72 -7.11 13.91
N LEU A 183 14.82 -8.05 12.97
CA LEU A 183 14.26 -7.93 11.63
C LEU A 183 12.72 -7.87 11.66
N LEU A 184 12.09 -8.76 12.43
CA LEU A 184 10.64 -8.75 12.66
C LEU A 184 10.19 -7.42 13.28
N PHE A 185 10.94 -6.88 14.25
CA PHE A 185 10.63 -5.60 14.89
C PHE A 185 10.74 -4.42 13.92
N ILE A 186 11.86 -4.31 13.18
CA ILE A 186 12.07 -3.26 12.17
C ILE A 186 10.98 -3.32 11.08
N TRP A 187 10.66 -4.53 10.61
CA TRP A 187 9.59 -4.75 9.64
C TRP A 187 8.22 -4.35 10.20
N ALA A 188 7.86 -4.75 11.43
CA ALA A 188 6.58 -4.43 12.03
C ALA A 188 6.40 -2.91 12.23
N VAL A 189 7.47 -2.21 12.64
CA VAL A 189 7.47 -0.73 12.70
C VAL A 189 7.29 -0.15 11.29
N GLY A 190 8.02 -0.64 10.29
CA GLY A 190 7.94 -0.15 8.91
C GLY A 190 6.58 -0.38 8.24
N VAL A 191 5.99 -1.56 8.39
CA VAL A 191 4.78 -2.00 7.68
C VAL A 191 3.48 -1.71 8.44
N PHE A 192 3.50 -1.68 9.78
CA PHE A 192 2.31 -1.32 10.55
C PHE A 192 2.37 0.10 11.10
N VAL A 193 3.45 0.50 11.80
CA VAL A 193 3.45 1.78 12.53
C VAL A 193 3.47 2.98 11.57
N ILE A 194 4.35 2.99 10.56
CA ILE A 194 4.45 4.12 9.61
C ILE A 194 3.12 4.41 8.89
N PRO A 195 2.45 3.46 8.21
CA PRO A 195 1.22 3.76 7.48
C PRO A 195 0.03 4.06 8.40
N ASN A 196 -0.05 3.48 9.60
CA ASN A 196 -1.16 3.78 10.52
C ASN A 196 -1.02 5.17 11.18
N LEU A 197 0.20 5.64 11.46
CA LEU A 197 0.41 6.99 12.04
C LEU A 197 0.32 8.12 11.00
N SER A 198 0.56 7.83 9.72
CA SER A 198 0.58 8.82 8.63
C SER A 198 -0.70 9.68 8.54
N PRO A 199 -1.93 9.12 8.55
CA PRO A 199 -3.16 9.92 8.50
C PRO A 199 -3.33 10.84 9.71
N ASP A 200 -2.92 10.41 10.90
CA ASP A 200 -3.11 11.19 12.12
C ASP A 200 -2.09 12.33 12.23
N ILE A 201 -0.84 12.10 11.80
CA ILE A 201 0.15 13.16 11.62
C ILE A 201 -0.35 14.20 10.60
N ALA A 202 -0.94 13.76 9.49
CA ALA A 202 -1.51 14.64 8.48
C ALA A 202 -2.70 15.48 9.03
N LYS A 203 -3.61 14.86 9.81
CA LYS A 203 -4.71 15.58 10.49
C LYS A 203 -4.17 16.65 11.44
N VAL A 204 -3.17 16.34 12.26
CA VAL A 204 -2.55 17.29 13.20
C VAL A 204 -1.91 18.47 12.44
N PHE A 205 -1.19 18.20 11.35
CA PHE A 205 -0.60 19.25 10.52
C PHE A 205 -1.64 20.17 9.87
N LEU A 206 -2.68 19.58 9.26
CA LEU A 206 -3.79 20.32 8.65
C LEU A 206 -4.60 21.13 9.67
N PHE A 207 -4.82 20.60 10.87
CA PHE A 207 -5.48 21.30 11.97
C PHE A 207 -4.67 22.52 12.41
N ARG A 208 -3.34 22.37 12.59
CA ARG A 208 -2.41 23.46 12.90
C ARG A 208 -2.43 24.55 11.82
N GLN A 209 -2.41 24.18 10.54
CA GLN A 209 -2.44 25.12 9.42
C GLN A 209 -3.80 25.86 9.33
N ARG A 210 -4.91 25.14 9.54
CA ARG A 210 -6.27 25.69 9.52
C ARG A 210 -6.50 26.68 10.67
N LEU A 211 -5.94 26.44 11.86
CA LEU A 211 -5.97 27.42 12.96
C LEU A 211 -5.19 28.68 12.62
N GLY A 212 -3.96 28.57 12.11
CA GLY A 212 -3.12 29.70 11.73
C GLY A 212 -3.80 30.65 10.73
N ASN A 213 -4.52 30.11 9.75
CA ASN A 213 -5.21 30.91 8.72
C ASN A 213 -6.58 31.50 9.18
N ARG A 214 -7.18 30.96 10.25
CA ARG A 214 -8.47 31.45 10.79
C ARG A 214 -8.32 32.69 11.68
N ILE A 215 -7.18 32.87 12.34
CA ILE A 215 -6.91 34.02 13.21
C ILE A 215 -6.94 35.37 12.46
N PRO A 216 -6.20 35.59 11.36
CA PRO A 216 -6.20 36.89 10.67
C PRO A 216 -7.54 37.24 10.01
N SER A 217 -8.30 36.23 9.54
CA SER A 217 -9.64 36.44 8.98
C SER A 217 -10.67 36.81 10.07
N PHE A 218 -10.58 36.22 11.26
CA PHE A 218 -11.44 36.60 12.38
C PHE A 218 -11.11 37.99 12.95
N VAL A 219 -9.81 38.32 13.10
CA VAL A 219 -9.38 39.64 13.59
C VAL A 219 -9.76 40.75 12.61
N SER A 220 -9.53 40.56 11.31
CA SER A 220 -9.94 41.54 10.29
C SER A 220 -11.46 41.70 10.21
N PHE A 221 -12.23 40.62 10.35
CA PHE A 221 -13.70 40.69 10.43
C PHE A 221 -14.18 41.45 11.68
N VAL A 222 -13.60 41.19 12.86
CA VAL A 222 -13.93 41.89 14.10
C VAL A 222 -13.55 43.36 14.03
N MET A 223 -12.34 43.71 13.57
CA MET A 223 -11.88 45.09 13.37
C MET A 223 -12.78 45.87 12.40
N LYS A 224 -13.19 45.24 11.29
CA LYS A 224 -14.11 45.86 10.32
C LYS A 224 -15.52 46.04 10.89
N LYS A 225 -15.93 45.20 11.84
CA LYS A 225 -17.21 45.30 12.53
C LYS A 225 -17.21 46.37 13.61
N THR A 226 -16.13 46.53 14.40
CA THR A 226 -16.01 47.60 15.42
C THR A 226 -15.85 48.99 14.82
N GLN A 227 -15.20 49.14 13.67
CA GLN A 227 -15.18 50.40 12.90
C GLN A 227 -16.59 50.89 12.49
N LYS A 228 -17.57 49.99 12.34
CA LYS A 228 -18.92 50.32 11.86
C LYS A 228 -19.85 50.91 12.93
N TYR A 229 -19.46 50.88 14.21
CA TYR A 229 -20.26 51.42 15.33
C TYR A 229 -19.57 52.60 16.04
N ARG A 230 -18.74 53.36 15.31
CA ARG A 230 -17.97 54.49 15.84
C ARG A 230 -18.40 55.83 15.24
N PHE A 231 -19.71 56.04 15.18
CA PHE A 231 -20.40 57.32 14.95
C PHE A 231 -21.73 57.28 15.71
#